data_AF-A0A1F9D8W0-F1
#
_entry.id   AF-A0A1F9D8W0-F1
#
_cell.length_a   1.000
_cell.length_b   1.000
_cell.length_c   1.000
_cell.angle_alpha   90.00
_cell.angle_beta   90.00
_cell.angle_gamma   90.00
#
_symmetry.space_group_name_H-M   'P 1'
#
loop_
_entity.id
_entity.type
_entity.pdbx_description
1 polymer ?
#
loop_
_entity_poly.entity_id
_entity_poly.type
_entity_poly.pdbx_seq_one_letter_code
_entity_poly.pdbx_strand_id
1 'polypeptide(L)'
;MPATNVKMGDEMKELIDSYLKDNVEFSSMLEERTAGEVAYDHEVVIALRRGLSIKKALEVAGEKYPDEALKSDDETIHDIKARYEYLMTHEDILAKLAWLSKRSK
;
A
#
# COMPACT_ATOMS: atom_id res chain seq x y z
N MET A 1 -14.17 35.96 -3.88
CA MET A 1 -12.91 35.71 -4.62
C MET A 1 -12.36 34.34 -4.21
N PRO A 2 -11.86 33.50 -5.14
CA PRO A 2 -11.67 32.05 -4.98
C PRO A 2 -10.20 31.64 -4.67
N ALA A 3 -9.47 32.44 -3.91
CA ALA A 3 -8.01 32.25 -3.72
C ALA A 3 -7.65 31.14 -2.71
N THR A 4 -8.58 30.70 -1.87
CA THR A 4 -8.31 29.76 -0.77
C THR A 4 -8.26 28.29 -1.22
N ASN A 5 -9.05 27.88 -2.22
CA ASN A 5 -9.14 26.48 -2.64
C ASN A 5 -7.94 26.03 -3.48
N VAL A 6 -7.34 26.93 -4.27
CA VAL A 6 -6.15 26.61 -5.08
C VAL A 6 -4.95 26.35 -4.18
N LYS A 7 -4.74 27.21 -3.17
CA LYS A 7 -3.61 27.10 -2.24
C LYS A 7 -3.60 25.79 -1.44
N MET A 8 -4.77 25.31 -1.01
CA MET A 8 -4.86 24.06 -0.25
C MET A 8 -4.65 22.81 -1.13
N GLY A 9 -4.98 22.89 -2.42
CA GLY A 9 -4.65 21.83 -3.38
C GLY A 9 -3.14 21.67 -3.58
N ASP A 10 -2.42 22.79 -3.66
CA ASP A 10 -0.97 22.82 -3.80
C ASP A 10 -0.25 22.33 -2.52
N GLU A 11 -0.69 22.80 -1.34
CA GLU A 11 -0.16 22.33 -0.04
C GLU A 11 -0.33 20.81 0.16
N MET A 12 -1.46 20.25 -0.28
CA MET A 12 -1.69 18.79 -0.23
C MET A 12 -0.80 18.01 -1.18
N LYS A 13 -0.48 18.59 -2.35
CA LYS A 13 0.44 17.97 -3.31
C LYS A 13 1.87 17.95 -2.73
N GLU A 14 2.32 19.06 -2.15
CA GLU A 14 3.62 19.14 -1.47
C GLU A 14 3.72 18.12 -0.33
N LEU A 15 2.64 17.91 0.41
CA LEU A 15 2.59 16.90 1.49
C LEU A 15 2.68 15.47 0.95
N ILE A 16 2.01 15.15 -0.15
CA ILE A 16 2.13 13.84 -0.81
C ILE A 16 3.56 13.63 -1.32
N ASP A 17 4.12 14.63 -2.00
CA ASP A 17 5.49 14.56 -2.55
C ASP A 17 6.52 14.38 -1.42
N SER A 18 6.36 15.09 -0.30
CA SER A 18 7.21 14.92 0.89
C SER A 18 7.08 13.52 1.49
N TYR A 19 5.86 13.01 1.63
CA TYR A 19 5.63 11.66 2.16
C TYR A 19 6.27 10.59 1.27
N LEU A 20 6.12 10.68 -0.05
CA LEU A 20 6.74 9.73 -0.98
C LEU A 20 8.27 9.83 -0.94
N LYS A 21 8.83 11.03 -0.81
CA LYS A 21 10.27 11.25 -0.66
C LYS A 21 10.82 10.60 0.61
N ASP A 22 10.14 10.76 1.74
CA ASP A 22 10.56 10.16 3.01
C ASP A 22 10.47 8.63 3.00
N ASN A 23 9.66 8.07 2.08
CA ASN A 23 9.43 6.63 1.93
C ASN A 23 9.96 6.09 0.60
N VAL A 24 10.93 6.78 -0.02
CA VAL A 24 11.38 6.51 -1.40
C VAL A 24 11.83 5.08 -1.61
N GLU A 25 12.59 4.49 -0.68
CA GLU A 25 13.05 3.10 -0.76
C GLU A 25 11.86 2.13 -0.93
N PHE A 26 10.82 2.28 -0.11
CA PHE A 26 9.65 1.42 -0.19
C PHE A 26 8.80 1.73 -1.43
N SER A 27 8.60 3.01 -1.76
CA SER A 27 7.82 3.40 -2.94
C SER A 27 8.47 2.92 -4.24
N SER A 28 9.80 2.99 -4.36
CA SER A 28 10.54 2.46 -5.51
C SER A 28 10.44 0.93 -5.59
N MET A 29 10.53 0.22 -4.46
CA MET A 29 10.29 -1.23 -4.43
C MET A 29 8.87 -1.60 -4.91
N LEU A 30 7.86 -0.73 -4.69
CA LEU A 30 6.51 -0.95 -5.21
C LEU A 30 6.41 -0.68 -6.73
N GLU A 31 7.15 0.31 -7.23
CA GLU A 31 7.18 0.65 -8.67
C GLU A 31 7.87 -0.42 -9.53
N GLU A 32 8.83 -1.15 -8.96
CA GLU A 32 9.56 -2.24 -9.64
C GLU A 32 8.75 -3.54 -9.76
N ARG A 33 7.62 -3.66 -9.06
CA ARG A 33 6.81 -4.89 -9.05
C ARG A 33 6.12 -5.14 -10.40
N THR A 34 6.08 -6.39 -10.80
CA THR A 34 5.32 -6.81 -11.98
C THR A 34 3.81 -6.75 -11.72
N ALA A 35 3.02 -6.80 -12.80
CA ALA A 35 1.56 -6.81 -12.68
C ALA A 35 1.03 -8.02 -11.90
N GLY A 36 1.67 -9.18 -12.00
CA GLY A 36 1.31 -10.39 -11.24
C GLY A 36 1.57 -10.21 -9.76
N GLU A 37 2.76 -9.72 -9.42
CA GLU A 37 3.14 -9.39 -8.05
C GLU A 37 2.23 -8.36 -7.37
N VAL A 38 1.84 -7.30 -8.10
CA VAL A 38 0.88 -6.30 -7.62
C VAL A 38 -0.48 -6.94 -7.35
N ALA A 39 -0.93 -7.84 -8.23
CA ALA A 39 -2.20 -8.54 -8.06
C ALA A 39 -2.18 -9.51 -6.87
N TYR A 40 -1.07 -10.21 -6.65
CA TYR A 40 -0.85 -11.04 -5.47
C TYR A 40 -0.88 -10.21 -4.19
N ASP A 41 -0.11 -9.12 -4.13
CA ASP A 41 -0.07 -8.22 -2.97
C ASP A 41 -1.47 -7.69 -2.61
N HIS A 42 -2.23 -7.30 -3.63
CA HIS A 42 -3.60 -6.80 -3.45
C HIS A 42 -4.52 -7.85 -2.82
N GLU A 43 -4.42 -9.12 -3.22
CA GLU A 43 -5.20 -10.20 -2.59
C GLU A 43 -4.77 -10.47 -1.15
N VAL A 44 -3.46 -10.43 -0.86
CA VAL A 44 -2.98 -10.54 0.53
C VAL A 44 -3.55 -9.40 1.38
N VAL A 45 -3.50 -8.16 0.89
CA VAL A 45 -4.06 -6.99 1.58
C VAL A 45 -5.57 -7.13 1.79
N ILE A 46 -6.33 -7.57 0.78
CA ILE A 46 -7.78 -7.82 0.93
C ILE A 46 -8.05 -8.84 2.05
N ALA A 47 -7.32 -9.95 2.06
CA ALA A 47 -7.46 -10.99 3.07
C ALA A 47 -7.13 -10.48 4.48
N LEU A 48 -6.04 -9.72 4.63
CA LEU A 48 -5.66 -9.11 5.91
C LEU A 48 -6.69 -8.09 6.39
N ARG A 49 -7.21 -7.23 5.51
CA ARG A 49 -8.27 -6.27 5.85
C ARG A 49 -9.59 -6.95 6.25
N ARG A 50 -9.81 -8.21 5.85
CA ARG A 50 -10.93 -9.06 6.31
C ARG A 50 -10.69 -9.73 7.67
N GLY A 51 -9.52 -9.50 8.28
CA GLY A 51 -9.15 -10.07 9.59
C GLY A 51 -8.51 -11.46 9.53
N LEU A 52 -8.09 -11.94 8.35
CA LEU A 52 -7.36 -13.20 8.24
C LEU A 52 -5.94 -13.07 8.79
N SER A 53 -5.38 -14.18 9.26
CA SER A 53 -3.96 -14.24 9.63
C SER A 53 -3.07 -14.16 8.39
N ILE A 54 -1.83 -13.70 8.55
CA ILE A 54 -0.87 -13.61 7.43
C ILE A 54 -0.70 -14.95 6.69
N LYS A 55 -0.62 -16.07 7.42
CA LYS A 55 -0.54 -17.41 6.80
C LYS A 55 -1.74 -17.70 5.89
N LYS A 56 -2.96 -17.38 6.35
CA LYS A 56 -4.18 -17.56 5.55
C LYS A 56 -4.28 -16.56 4.40
N ALA A 57 -3.79 -15.34 4.58
CA ALA A 57 -3.77 -14.34 3.51
C ALA A 57 -2.83 -14.77 2.36
N LEU A 58 -1.63 -15.27 2.68
CA LEU A 58 -0.69 -15.80 1.70
C LEU A 58 -1.23 -17.03 0.96
N GLU A 59 -1.93 -17.93 1.67
CA GLU A 59 -2.59 -19.10 1.09
C GLU A 59 -3.65 -18.69 0.07
N VAL A 60 -4.57 -17.80 0.44
CA VAL A 60 -5.65 -17.31 -0.46
C VAL A 60 -5.08 -16.60 -1.68
N ALA A 61 -4.05 -15.77 -1.49
CA ALA A 61 -3.40 -15.09 -2.60
C ALA A 61 -2.65 -16.07 -3.51
N GLY A 62 -1.99 -17.08 -2.93
CA GLY A 62 -1.26 -18.12 -3.66
C GLY A 62 -2.17 -19.08 -4.44
N GLU A 63 -3.39 -19.32 -3.99
CA GLU A 63 -4.40 -20.07 -4.76
C GLU A 63 -4.79 -19.33 -6.06
N LYS A 64 -4.81 -17.99 -6.02
CA LYS A 64 -5.17 -17.14 -7.16
C LYS A 64 -3.99 -16.83 -8.08
N TYR A 65 -2.80 -16.65 -7.50
CA TYR A 65 -1.57 -16.29 -8.20
C TYR A 65 -0.45 -17.24 -7.75
N PRO A 66 -0.45 -18.50 -8.22
CA PRO A 66 0.48 -19.52 -7.75
C PRO A 66 1.94 -19.22 -8.12
N ASP A 67 2.17 -18.55 -9.25
CA ASP A 67 3.52 -18.18 -9.71
C ASP A 67 4.17 -17.10 -8.83
N GLU A 68 3.35 -16.32 -8.13
CA GLU A 68 3.77 -15.21 -7.25
C GLU A 68 3.75 -15.60 -5.76
N ALA A 69 3.39 -16.85 -5.46
CA ALA A 69 3.17 -17.32 -4.10
C ALA A 69 4.47 -17.26 -3.29
N LEU A 70 4.46 -16.43 -2.24
CA LEU A 70 5.59 -16.33 -1.33
C LEU A 70 5.73 -17.62 -0.52
N LYS A 71 6.95 -18.15 -0.51
CA LYS A 71 7.32 -19.19 0.45
C LYS A 71 7.52 -18.52 1.81
N SER A 72 6.71 -18.90 2.78
CA SER A 72 6.87 -18.48 4.18
C SER A 72 7.15 -19.68 5.06
N ASP A 73 8.18 -19.57 5.88
CA ASP A 73 8.43 -20.43 7.04
C ASP A 73 8.23 -19.63 8.33
N ASP A 74 8.39 -20.27 9.48
CA ASP A 74 8.17 -19.60 10.78
C ASP A 74 9.22 -18.51 11.09
N GLU A 75 10.36 -18.50 10.39
CA GLU A 75 11.39 -17.47 10.55
C GLU A 75 11.06 -16.21 9.73
N THR A 76 10.53 -16.40 8.52
CA THR A 76 10.24 -15.32 7.55
C THR A 76 8.84 -14.74 7.68
N ILE A 77 7.90 -15.45 8.31
CA ILE A 77 6.49 -15.02 8.38
C ILE A 77 6.30 -13.68 9.12
N HIS A 78 7.18 -13.37 10.08
CA HIS A 78 7.15 -12.11 10.82
C HIS A 78 7.52 -10.92 9.94
N ASP A 79 8.57 -11.06 9.12
CA ASP A 79 9.02 -10.00 8.22
C ASP A 79 8.02 -9.80 7.07
N ILE A 80 7.47 -10.89 6.52
CA ILE A 80 6.43 -10.83 5.50
C ILE A 80 5.20 -10.11 6.07
N LYS A 81 4.80 -10.42 7.30
CA LYS A 81 3.69 -9.73 7.96
C LYS A 81 3.98 -8.24 8.11
N ALA A 82 5.16 -7.86 8.61
CA ALA A 82 5.54 -6.46 8.80
C ALA A 82 5.52 -5.68 7.48
N ARG A 83 6.01 -6.30 6.38
CA ARG A 83 5.92 -5.73 5.03
C ARG A 83 4.48 -5.42 4.63
N TYR A 84 3.55 -6.36 4.82
CA TYR A 84 2.15 -6.14 4.44
C TYR A 84 1.42 -5.16 5.35
N GLU A 85 1.72 -5.13 6.65
CA GLU A 85 1.21 -4.11 7.56
C GLU A 85 1.67 -2.71 7.14
N TYR A 86 2.92 -2.60 6.70
CA TYR A 86 3.47 -1.37 6.16
C TYR A 86 2.78 -0.96 4.85
N LEU A 87 2.59 -1.90 3.91
CA LEU A 87 1.86 -1.66 2.65
C LEU A 87 0.44 -1.13 2.90
N MET A 88 -0.32 -1.79 3.79
CA MET A 88 -1.67 -1.34 4.15
C MET A 88 -1.66 0.08 4.73
N THR A 89 -0.71 0.37 5.62
CA THR A 89 -0.57 1.71 6.22
C THR A 89 -0.23 2.75 5.15
N HIS A 90 0.65 2.39 4.21
CA HIS A 90 1.03 3.25 3.10
C HIS A 90 -0.15 3.60 2.20
N GLU A 91 -0.95 2.61 1.81
CA GLU A 91 -2.18 2.80 1.04
C GLU A 91 -3.20 3.67 1.79
N ASP A 92 -3.38 3.46 3.10
CA ASP A 92 -4.33 4.21 3.92
C ASP A 92 -3.94 5.69 4.04
N ILE A 93 -2.64 5.98 4.17
CA ILE A 93 -2.13 7.35 4.20
C ILE A 93 -2.39 8.03 2.84
N LEU A 94 -2.03 7.39 1.73
CA LEU A 94 -2.26 7.93 0.40
C LEU A 94 -3.75 8.17 0.12
N ALA A 95 -4.62 7.24 0.54
CA ALA A 95 -6.07 7.39 0.41
C ALA A 95 -6.61 8.59 1.21
N LYS A 96 -6.13 8.80 2.44
CA LYS A 96 -6.50 9.95 3.27
C LYS A 96 -6.04 11.27 2.64
N LEU A 97 -4.79 11.34 2.19
CA LEU A 97 -4.25 12.53 1.53
C LEU A 97 -5.01 12.86 0.23
N ALA A 98 -5.30 11.85 -0.59
CA ALA A 98 -6.08 12.02 -1.82
C ALA A 98 -7.52 12.50 -1.54
N TRP A 99 -8.16 11.98 -0.48
CA TRP A 99 -9.49 12.41 -0.07
C TRP A 99 -9.51 13.86 0.43
N LEU A 100 -8.51 14.26 1.23
CA LEU A 100 -8.35 15.63 1.71
C LEU A 100 -8.12 16.62 0.55
N SER A 101 -7.32 16.23 -0.45
CA SER A 101 -7.13 17.02 -1.67
C SER A 101 -8.44 17.22 -2.45
N LYS A 102 -9.25 16.17 -2.60
CA LYS A 102 -10.54 16.24 -3.32
C LYS A 102 -11.59 17.10 -2.63
N ARG A 103 -11.63 17.13 -1.30
CA ARG A 103 -12.57 17.95 -0.52
C ARG A 103 -12.23 19.44 -0.49
N SER A 104 -11.00 19.80 -0.87
CA SER A 104 -10.52 21.18 -0.86
C SER A 104 -10.76 21.91 -2.19
N LYS A 105 -11.31 21.23 -3.20
CA LYS A 105 -11.66 21.79 -4.51
C LYS A 105 -13.02 22.46 -4.51
#